data_AF-A0A852ZZ90-F1
#
_entry.id   AF-A0A852ZZ90-F1
#
_cell.length_a   1.000
_cell.length_b   1.000
_cell.length_c   1.000
_cell.angle_alpha   90.00
_cell.angle_beta   90.00
_cell.angle_gamma   90.00
#
_symmetry.space_group_name_H-M   'P 1'
#
loop_
_entity.id
_entity.type
_entity.pdbx_description
1 polymer ?
#
loop_
_entity_poly.entity_id
_entity_poly.type
_entity_poly.pdbx_seq_one_letter_code
_entity_poly.pdbx_strand_id
1 'polypeptide(L)'
;MSDDEDIRDQHTGEHVPEEQAYDLGGTDLVAGDDSGAAERRIRAEHHLDPPEEFDQEQGVPERARTRAAGLLPEERLAPGDDPLALAAEVLHESDVRTEVPGAAPDTVIERRGSAE
;
A
#
# COMPACT_ATOMS: atom_id res chain seq x y z
N MET A 1 -51.37 -11.62 52.79
CA MET A 1 -49.92 -11.82 52.97
C MET A 1 -49.35 -11.61 51.57
N SER A 2 -49.05 -10.37 51.15
CA SER A 2 -47.92 -9.53 51.63
C SER A 2 -46.63 -10.34 51.63
N ASP A 3 -45.52 -9.97 51.01
CA ASP A 3 -45.00 -8.72 50.44
C ASP A 3 -43.70 -9.19 49.72
N ASP A 4 -43.44 -8.74 48.49
CA ASP A 4 -42.29 -7.87 48.14
C ASP A 4 -40.92 -8.55 47.91
N GLU A 5 -40.22 -7.96 46.92
CA GLU A 5 -38.77 -7.98 46.68
C GLU A 5 -38.07 -9.28 46.26
N ASP A 6 -37.70 -9.38 44.97
CA ASP A 6 -36.34 -9.00 44.53
C ASP A 6 -36.22 -9.23 43.00
N ILE A 7 -36.52 -8.18 42.23
CA ILE A 7 -36.18 -8.13 40.79
C ILE A 7 -34.67 -7.86 40.71
N ARG A 8 -33.87 -8.93 40.77
CA ARG A 8 -32.47 -8.83 40.36
C ARG A 8 -32.38 -8.96 38.85
N ASP A 9 -32.38 -7.79 38.26
CA ASP A 9 -31.72 -7.48 37.00
C ASP A 9 -30.38 -8.24 36.90
N GLN A 10 -30.39 -9.34 36.15
CA GLN A 10 -29.20 -9.96 35.63
C GLN A 10 -29.24 -9.81 34.11
N HIS A 11 -29.02 -8.58 33.65
CA HIS A 11 -28.29 -8.36 32.42
C HIS A 11 -26.88 -8.98 32.56
N THR A 12 -26.80 -10.30 32.43
CA THR A 12 -25.54 -10.98 32.13
C THR A 12 -25.15 -10.54 30.73
N GLY A 13 -24.26 -9.56 30.68
CA GLY A 13 -23.47 -9.26 29.50
C GLY A 13 -22.63 -10.48 29.15
N GLU A 14 -23.22 -11.41 28.40
CA GLU A 14 -22.46 -12.44 27.72
C GLU A 14 -21.86 -11.82 26.46
N HIS A 15 -20.60 -11.40 26.66
CA HIS A 15 -19.51 -11.58 25.72
C HIS A 15 -19.87 -11.37 24.25
N VAL A 16 -19.62 -10.15 23.77
CA VAL A 16 -19.07 -10.00 22.40
C VAL A 16 -17.89 -10.98 22.36
N PRO A 17 -17.88 -11.99 21.47
CA PRO A 17 -16.73 -12.87 21.36
C PRO A 17 -15.54 -11.95 21.14
N GLU A 18 -14.49 -12.18 21.93
CA GLU A 18 -13.22 -11.44 21.85
C GLU A 18 -12.93 -11.19 20.39
N GLU A 19 -12.66 -9.92 20.08
CA GLU A 19 -12.21 -9.45 18.77
C GLU A 19 -11.47 -10.61 18.12
N GLN A 20 -12.10 -11.27 17.15
CA GLN A 20 -11.38 -12.19 16.30
C GLN A 20 -10.40 -11.24 15.63
N ALA A 21 -9.21 -11.15 16.22
CA ALA A 21 -8.10 -10.44 15.67
C ALA A 21 -8.01 -11.00 14.27
N TYR A 22 -8.42 -10.18 13.29
CA TYR A 22 -8.33 -10.59 11.92
C TYR A 22 -6.88 -11.02 11.76
N ASP A 23 -6.66 -12.29 11.45
CA ASP A 23 -5.34 -12.76 11.06
C ASP A 23 -5.08 -12.08 9.72
N LEU A 24 -4.57 -10.85 9.78
CA LEU A 24 -4.28 -10.03 8.62
C LEU A 24 -3.08 -10.59 7.83
N GLY A 25 -2.66 -11.83 8.13
CA GLY A 25 -1.31 -12.31 7.92
C GLY A 25 -0.38 -11.51 8.80
N GLY A 26 0.45 -12.17 9.60
CA GLY A 26 1.57 -11.46 10.21
C GLY A 26 2.35 -10.76 9.12
N THR A 27 2.32 -9.41 9.08
CA THR A 27 3.25 -8.61 8.29
C THR A 27 4.60 -8.60 9.00
N ASP A 28 5.04 -9.77 9.48
CA ASP A 28 6.42 -10.01 9.80
C ASP A 28 7.15 -10.01 8.46
N LEU A 29 7.30 -8.80 7.89
CA LEU A 29 8.46 -8.47 7.07
C LEU A 29 9.61 -8.94 7.93
N VAL A 30 10.13 -10.14 7.64
CA VAL A 30 11.22 -10.77 8.37
C VAL A 30 12.27 -9.69 8.52
N ALA A 31 12.39 -9.11 9.71
CA ALA A 31 13.27 -7.99 9.96
C ALA A 31 14.68 -8.58 10.04
N GLY A 32 15.24 -8.87 8.87
CA GLY A 32 16.52 -9.52 8.67
C GLY A 32 17.04 -9.19 7.29
N ASP A 33 18.33 -9.38 7.07
CA ASP A 33 19.02 -9.00 5.83
C ASP A 33 18.41 -9.61 4.55
N ASP A 34 17.58 -10.64 4.68
CA ASP A 34 16.89 -11.33 3.58
C ASP A 34 15.47 -10.81 3.27
N SER A 35 14.96 -9.83 4.04
CA SER A 35 13.58 -9.30 3.91
C SER A 35 13.26 -8.85 2.48
N GLY A 36 14.15 -8.07 1.88
CA GLY A 36 13.96 -7.57 0.51
C GLY A 36 14.05 -8.67 -0.56
N ALA A 37 14.79 -9.75 -0.30
CA ALA A 37 14.84 -10.87 -1.23
C ALA A 37 13.57 -11.73 -1.17
N ALA A 38 13.00 -11.90 0.03
CA ALA A 38 11.72 -12.57 0.22
C ALA A 38 10.57 -11.77 -0.41
N GLU A 39 10.55 -10.45 -0.21
CA GLU A 39 9.56 -9.56 -0.82
C GLU A 39 9.62 -9.61 -2.35
N ARG A 40 10.81 -9.50 -2.95
CA ARG A 40 10.98 -9.64 -4.41
C ARG A 40 10.49 -10.99 -4.93
N ARG A 41 10.72 -12.07 -4.19
CA ARG A 41 10.22 -13.40 -4.57
C ARG A 41 8.70 -13.44 -4.57
N ILE A 42 8.06 -12.94 -3.50
CA ILE A 42 6.60 -12.89 -3.39
C ILE A 42 6.01 -12.06 -4.53
N ARG A 43 6.56 -10.87 -4.81
CA ARG A 43 6.10 -10.02 -5.91
C ARG A 43 6.19 -10.71 -7.27
N ALA A 44 7.30 -11.41 -7.53
CA ALA A 44 7.50 -12.18 -8.75
C ALA A 44 6.54 -13.38 -8.86
N GLU A 45 6.35 -14.15 -7.78
CA GLU A 45 5.44 -15.30 -7.75
C GLU A 45 3.98 -14.91 -7.95
N HIS A 46 3.58 -13.74 -7.44
CA HIS A 46 2.21 -13.24 -7.52
C HIS A 46 1.97 -12.27 -8.68
N HIS A 47 2.95 -12.07 -9.56
CA HIS A 47 2.88 -11.13 -10.69
C HIS A 47 2.41 -9.73 -10.25
N LEU A 48 2.88 -9.29 -9.07
CA LEU A 48 2.58 -7.95 -8.55
C LEU A 48 3.40 -6.88 -9.26
N ASP A 49 4.53 -7.29 -9.85
CA ASP A 49 5.34 -6.45 -10.73
C ASP A 49 4.85 -6.63 -12.17
N PRO A 50 4.58 -5.52 -12.90
CA PRO A 50 4.36 -5.56 -14.33
C PRO A 50 5.60 -6.10 -15.06
N PRO A 51 5.41 -6.75 -16.23
CA PRO A 51 6.51 -7.27 -17.03
C PRO A 51 7.44 -6.15 -17.52
N GLU A 52 8.74 -6.41 -17.66
CA GLU A 52 9.72 -5.44 -18.19
C GLU A 52 9.33 -4.92 -19.59
N GLU A 53 8.62 -5.73 -20.36
CA GLU A 53 8.07 -5.35 -21.66
C GLU A 53 7.11 -4.16 -21.58
N PHE A 54 6.37 -4.02 -20.47
CA PHE A 54 5.48 -2.89 -20.24
C PHE A 54 6.26 -1.57 -20.25
N ASP A 55 7.41 -1.53 -19.59
CA ASP A 55 8.27 -0.34 -19.55
C ASP A 55 8.81 0.04 -20.92
N GLN A 56 9.11 -0.97 -21.74
CA GLN A 56 9.57 -0.75 -23.11
C GLN A 56 8.45 -0.20 -23.99
N GLU A 57 7.24 -0.75 -23.87
CA GLU A 57 6.06 -0.29 -24.60
C GLU A 57 5.68 1.15 -24.22
N GLN A 58 5.80 1.52 -22.95
CA GLN A 58 5.55 2.86 -22.44
C GLN A 58 6.74 3.83 -22.61
N GLY A 59 7.85 3.35 -23.20
CA GLY A 59 9.05 4.16 -23.44
C GLY A 59 9.67 4.73 -22.16
N VAL A 60 9.57 3.99 -21.05
CA VAL A 60 10.08 4.39 -19.73
C VAL A 60 11.59 4.68 -19.76
N PRO A 61 12.47 3.87 -20.38
CA PRO A 61 13.91 4.14 -20.34
C PRO A 61 14.29 5.49 -20.98
N GLU A 62 13.62 5.85 -22.07
CA GLU A 62 13.82 7.10 -22.79
C GLU A 62 13.27 8.29 -22.01
N ARG A 63 12.07 8.17 -21.45
CA ARG A 63 11.43 9.20 -20.61
C ARG A 63 12.17 9.41 -19.29
N ALA A 64 12.73 8.34 -18.71
CA ALA A 64 13.50 8.38 -17.48
C ALA A 64 14.72 9.30 -17.63
N ARG A 65 15.41 9.29 -18.78
CA ARG A 65 16.54 10.21 -19.04
C ARG A 65 16.11 11.68 -18.97
N THR A 66 14.96 12.02 -19.57
CA THR A 66 14.42 13.38 -19.54
C THR A 66 13.98 13.78 -18.14
N ARG A 67 13.31 12.89 -17.40
CA ARG A 67 12.87 13.15 -16.02
C ARG A 67 14.06 13.27 -15.05
N ALA A 68 15.05 12.38 -15.16
CA ALA A 68 16.25 12.39 -14.33
C ALA A 68 16.99 13.74 -14.41
N ALA A 69 17.03 14.36 -15.60
CA ALA A 69 17.60 15.69 -15.80
C ALA A 69 16.80 16.83 -15.13
N GLY A 70 15.51 16.60 -14.86
CA GLY A 70 14.57 17.56 -14.29
C GLY A 70 14.16 17.28 -12.84
N LEU A 71 14.83 16.36 -12.13
CA LEU A 71 14.49 16.05 -10.74
C LEU A 71 14.61 17.27 -9.83
N LEU A 72 13.69 17.38 -8.88
CA LEU A 72 13.71 18.40 -7.85
C LEU A 72 14.88 18.18 -6.88
N PRO A 73 15.39 19.23 -6.21
CA PRO A 73 16.40 19.08 -5.17
C PRO A 73 16.03 18.06 -4.09
N GLU A 74 14.77 18.02 -3.69
CA GLU A 74 14.26 17.11 -2.67
C GLU A 74 14.28 15.65 -3.16
N GLU A 75 13.96 15.41 -4.42
CA GLU A 75 14.02 14.07 -5.04
C GLU A 75 15.46 13.55 -5.14
N ARG A 76 16.43 14.45 -5.38
CA ARG A 76 17.86 14.09 -5.39
C ARG A 76 18.43 13.72 -4.02
N LEU A 77 17.71 14.04 -2.95
CA LEU A 77 18.09 13.69 -1.58
C LEU A 77 17.44 12.39 -1.11
N ALA A 78 16.60 11.76 -1.94
CA ALA A 78 16.01 10.47 -1.63
C ALA A 78 17.12 9.41 -1.42
N PRO A 79 16.92 8.43 -0.51
CA PRO A 79 17.88 7.35 -0.33
C PRO A 79 17.95 6.49 -1.61
N GLY A 80 19.09 6.51 -2.29
CA GLY A 80 19.30 5.81 -3.56
C GLY A 80 20.10 6.70 -4.52
N ASP A 81 21.30 6.26 -4.91
CA ASP A 81 22.27 7.12 -5.62
C ASP A 81 22.08 7.18 -7.15
N ASP A 82 21.02 6.57 -7.70
CA ASP A 82 20.77 6.56 -9.15
C ASP A 82 19.51 7.37 -9.52
N PRO A 83 19.69 8.63 -9.98
CA PRO A 83 18.63 9.47 -10.51
C PRO A 83 17.83 8.82 -11.65
N LEU A 84 18.47 7.98 -12.45
CA LEU A 84 17.82 7.30 -13.57
C LEU A 84 16.90 6.20 -13.07
N ALA A 85 17.35 5.42 -12.08
CA ALA A 85 16.54 4.39 -11.45
C ALA A 85 15.31 5.00 -10.76
N LEU A 86 15.49 6.09 -10.00
CA LEU A 86 14.38 6.81 -9.36
C LEU A 86 13.38 7.34 -10.41
N ALA A 87 13.88 7.94 -11.48
CA ALA A 87 13.02 8.44 -12.55
C ALA A 87 12.26 7.32 -13.26
N ALA A 88 12.89 6.18 -13.51
CA ALA A 88 12.26 5.02 -14.12
C ALA A 88 11.17 4.43 -13.22
N GLU A 89 11.45 4.25 -11.93
CA GLU A 89 10.49 3.73 -10.95
C GLU A 89 9.23 4.60 -10.84
N VAL A 90 9.40 5.92 -10.76
CA VAL A 90 8.26 6.84 -10.69
C VAL A 90 7.41 6.80 -11.97
N LEU A 91 8.05 6.70 -13.14
CA LEU A 91 7.34 6.61 -14.41
C LEU A 91 6.60 5.27 -14.54
N HIS A 92 7.27 4.17 -14.20
CA HIS A 92 6.68 2.84 -14.14
C HIS A 92 5.41 2.84 -13.27
N GLU A 93 5.52 3.26 -12.00
CA GLU A 93 4.40 3.33 -11.07
C GLU A 93 3.25 4.24 -11.56
N SER A 94 3.58 5.32 -12.29
CA SER A 94 2.58 6.20 -12.88
C SER A 94 1.85 5.54 -14.06
N ASP A 95 2.59 4.89 -14.95
CA ASP A 95 2.04 4.26 -16.14
C ASP A 95 1.20 3.03 -15.74
N VAL A 96 1.64 2.25 -14.74
CA VAL A 96 0.87 1.14 -14.16
C VAL A 96 -0.51 1.59 -13.67
N ARG A 97 -0.55 2.64 -12.85
CA ARG A 97 -1.84 3.18 -12.34
C ARG A 97 -2.73 3.76 -13.45
N THR A 98 -2.16 4.12 -14.58
CA THR A 98 -2.88 4.68 -15.73
C THR A 98 -3.42 3.58 -16.65
N GLU A 99 -2.59 2.60 -16.99
CA GLU A 99 -2.85 1.62 -18.03
C GLU A 99 -3.40 0.29 -17.49
N VAL A 100 -3.11 -0.05 -16.23
CA VAL A 100 -3.58 -1.30 -15.61
C VAL A 100 -4.89 -1.04 -14.85
N PRO A 101 -6.03 -1.60 -15.30
CA PRO A 101 -7.29 -1.43 -14.59
C PRO A 101 -7.23 -1.98 -13.17
N GLY A 102 -7.64 -1.17 -12.19
CA GLY A 102 -7.60 -1.54 -10.77
C GLY A 102 -6.22 -1.44 -10.11
N ALA A 103 -5.19 -0.94 -10.81
CA ALA A 103 -3.89 -0.67 -10.19
C ALA A 103 -3.87 0.64 -9.38
N ALA A 104 -4.72 1.60 -9.73
CA ALA A 104 -4.97 2.74 -8.85
C ALA A 104 -5.72 2.25 -7.60
N PRO A 105 -5.28 2.64 -6.38
CA PRO A 105 -5.99 2.26 -5.17
C PRO A 105 -7.42 2.82 -5.16
N ASP A 106 -8.39 1.99 -4.81
CA ASP A 106 -9.82 2.34 -4.74
C ASP A 106 -10.14 3.43 -3.69
N THR A 107 -9.17 3.76 -2.82
CA THR A 107 -9.31 4.71 -1.72
C THR A 107 -8.75 6.09 -2.08
N VAL A 108 -9.30 6.77 -3.08
CA VAL A 108 -9.08 8.22 -3.21
C VAL A 108 -10.06 8.93 -2.26
N ILE A 109 -9.62 9.26 -1.04
CA ILE A 109 -10.42 10.10 -0.14
C ILE A 109 -10.35 11.55 -0.63
N GLU A 110 -11.28 11.95 -1.49
CA GLU A 110 -11.48 13.37 -1.83
C GLU A 110 -12.05 14.12 -0.61
N ARG A 111 -11.18 14.68 0.25
CA ARG A 111 -11.61 15.67 1.24
C ARG A 111 -11.81 17.02 0.55
N ARG A 112 -12.94 17.20 -0.15
CA ARG A 112 -13.39 18.55 -0.54
C ARG A 112 -13.87 19.29 0.71
N GLY A 113 -13.01 20.14 1.26
CA GLY A 113 -13.45 21.16 2.20
C GLY A 113 -14.18 22.26 1.44
N SER A 114 -15.50 22.13 1.29
CA SER A 114 -16.35 23.27 0.94
C SER A 114 -16.46 24.17 2.16
N ALA A 115 -15.48 25.07 2.33
CA ALA A 115 -15.66 26.26 3.13
C ALA A 115 -15.93 27.40 2.15
N GLU A 116 -17.20 27.79 2.06
CA GLU A 116 -17.63 29.12 1.62
C GLU A 116 -17.39 30.13 2.74
#